data_AF-A0A840BRB2-F1
#
_entry.id   AF-A0A840BRB2-F1
#
_cell.length_a   1.000
_cell.length_b   1.000
_cell.length_c   1.000
_cell.angle_alpha   90.00
_cell.angle_beta   90.00
_cell.angle_gamma   90.00
#
_symmetry.space_group_name_H-M   'P 1'
#
loop_
_entity.id
_entity.type
_entity.pdbx_description
1 polymer ?
#
loop_
_entity_poly.entity_id
_entity_poly.type
_entity_poly.pdbx_seq_one_letter_code
_entity_poly.pdbx_strand_id
1 'polypeptide(L)'
;MSPIVKFPAAAALLAALVLPAQANQFEFKAAPQTDLNRIYRIDRVTGEVGACQYGLKEGTIGVTFCYPAGEGAGPQKPGEYGLVASHHQKEAGVFRVNYRSGEMSVCYVFNDQVVCTPQATSAAPASGEGGEQPAGGESGQRGSGAR
;
A
#
# COMPACT_ATOMS: atom_id res chain seq x y z
N MET A 1 -50.03 -41.17 17.62
CA MET A 1 -49.39 -40.12 18.45
C MET A 1 -48.14 -39.65 17.70
N SER A 2 -48.17 -38.44 17.13
CA SER A 2 -47.00 -37.84 16.45
C SER A 2 -46.52 -36.64 17.27
N PRO A 3 -45.22 -36.54 17.62
CA PRO A 3 -44.73 -35.34 18.27
C PRO A 3 -44.55 -34.24 17.23
N ILE A 4 -45.31 -33.16 17.39
CA ILE A 4 -45.07 -31.89 16.72
C ILE A 4 -43.74 -31.34 17.24
N VAL A 5 -42.70 -31.39 16.40
CA VAL A 5 -41.42 -30.74 16.68
C VAL A 5 -41.62 -29.24 16.56
N LYS A 6 -41.71 -28.56 17.72
CA LYS A 6 -41.66 -27.10 17.82
C LYS A 6 -40.20 -26.66 17.58
N PHE A 7 -39.85 -26.39 16.33
CA PHE A 7 -38.59 -25.71 16.01
C PHE A 7 -38.62 -24.32 16.68
N PRO A 8 -37.67 -24.00 17.57
CA PRO A 8 -37.73 -22.75 18.32
C PRO A 8 -37.45 -21.59 17.36
N ALA A 9 -38.37 -20.62 17.32
CA ALA A 9 -38.21 -19.33 16.62
C ALA A 9 -36.92 -18.58 16.99
N ALA A 10 -36.23 -18.99 18.06
CA ALA A 10 -34.92 -18.48 18.46
C ALA A 10 -33.80 -18.76 17.44
N ALA A 11 -33.86 -19.83 16.65
CA ALA A 11 -32.82 -20.13 15.66
C ALA A 11 -32.86 -19.17 14.46
N ALA A 12 -34.02 -18.59 14.14
CA ALA A 12 -34.17 -17.64 13.04
C ALA A 12 -33.64 -16.23 13.39
N LEU A 13 -33.62 -15.84 14.68
CA LEU A 13 -33.12 -14.52 15.11
C LEU A 13 -31.59 -14.41 15.08
N LEU A 14 -30.84 -15.50 15.23
CA LEU A 14 -29.38 -15.48 15.25
C LEU A 14 -28.74 -15.31 13.86
N ALA A 15 -29.46 -15.62 12.78
CA ALA A 15 -28.98 -15.43 11.41
C ALA A 15 -29.05 -13.96 10.92
N ALA A 16 -29.78 -13.09 11.61
CA ALA A 16 -30.03 -11.70 11.19
C ALA A 16 -28.95 -10.69 11.65
N LEU A 17 -27.93 -11.13 12.40
CA LEU A 17 -26.94 -10.23 13.01
C LEU A 17 -25.56 -10.24 12.32
N VAL A 18 -25.40 -10.94 11.20
CA VAL A 18 -24.15 -10.89 10.42
C VAL A 18 -24.16 -9.66 9.51
N LEU A 19 -24.07 -8.48 10.10
CA LEU A 19 -23.76 -7.26 9.35
C LEU A 19 -22.28 -7.37 8.91
N PRO A 20 -21.95 -7.12 7.62
CA PRO A 20 -20.56 -7.03 7.21
C PRO A 20 -19.93 -5.87 8.00
N ALA A 21 -19.02 -6.20 8.89
CA ALA A 21 -18.20 -5.19 9.55
C ALA A 21 -17.33 -4.52 8.48
N GLN A 22 -17.71 -3.32 8.06
CA GLN A 22 -16.91 -2.44 7.20
C GLN A 22 -15.75 -1.86 8.04
N ALA A 23 -14.89 -2.73 8.56
CA ALA A 23 -13.74 -2.33 9.36
C ALA A 23 -12.63 -1.89 8.41
N ASN A 24 -12.20 -0.61 8.52
CA ASN A 24 -11.02 0.01 7.92
C ASN A 24 -10.44 -0.73 6.70
N GLN A 25 -11.24 -0.93 5.65
CA GLN A 25 -10.81 -1.69 4.46
C GLN A 25 -9.59 -1.05 3.79
N PHE A 26 -9.47 0.27 3.95
CA PHE A 26 -8.39 1.05 3.37
C PHE A 26 -7.45 1.60 4.43
N GLU A 27 -6.16 1.59 4.11
CA GLU A 27 -5.13 2.35 4.83
C GLU A 27 -4.60 3.47 3.93
N PHE A 28 -4.20 4.58 4.54
CA PHE A 28 -3.71 5.77 3.84
C PHE A 28 -2.31 6.16 4.29
N LYS A 29 -1.47 6.58 3.34
CA LYS A 29 -0.17 7.19 3.61
C LYS A 29 0.06 8.40 2.73
N ALA A 30 0.55 9.47 3.34
CA ALA A 30 1.06 10.61 2.59
C ALA A 30 2.32 10.20 1.80
N ALA A 31 2.47 10.79 0.64
CA ALA A 31 3.72 10.75 -0.09
C ALA A 31 4.84 11.38 0.77
N PRO A 32 6.04 10.77 0.84
CA PRO A 32 7.13 11.27 1.67
C PRO A 32 7.74 12.59 1.18
N GLN A 33 7.48 13.00 -0.07
CA GLN A 33 7.97 14.27 -0.61
C GLN A 33 7.20 15.45 -0.01
N THR A 34 7.91 16.48 0.42
CA THR A 34 7.32 17.67 1.06
C THR A 34 6.67 18.63 0.08
N ASP A 35 7.04 18.56 -1.20
CA ASP A 35 6.52 19.38 -2.29
C ASP A 35 5.40 18.66 -3.09
N LEU A 36 5.00 17.45 -2.68
CA LEU A 36 3.98 16.65 -3.35
C LEU A 36 2.75 16.43 -2.46
N ASN A 37 1.64 17.08 -2.79
CA ASN A 37 0.38 16.93 -2.05
C ASN A 37 -0.40 15.67 -2.49
N ARG A 38 0.17 14.49 -2.23
CA ARG A 38 -0.40 13.20 -2.65
C ARG A 38 -0.57 12.25 -1.48
N ILE A 39 -1.72 11.57 -1.44
CA ILE A 39 -2.05 10.52 -0.48
C ILE A 39 -2.29 9.22 -1.25
N TYR A 40 -1.60 8.15 -0.87
CA TYR A 40 -1.82 6.80 -1.36
C TYR A 40 -2.85 6.10 -0.49
N ARG A 41 -3.69 5.27 -1.12
CA ARG A 41 -4.59 4.31 -0.46
C ARG A 41 -4.13 2.88 -0.77
N ILE A 42 -4.39 1.97 0.14
CA ILE A 42 -4.30 0.52 -0.13
C ILE A 42 -5.53 -0.17 0.41
N ASP A 43 -6.04 -1.16 -0.32
CA ASP A 43 -6.98 -2.13 0.25
C ASP A 43 -6.19 -3.15 1.10
N ARG A 44 -6.50 -3.24 2.38
CA ARG A 44 -5.75 -4.06 3.36
C ARG A 44 -5.87 -5.57 3.11
N VAL A 45 -6.87 -6.01 2.34
CA VAL A 45 -7.11 -7.42 2.04
C VAL A 45 -6.56 -7.79 0.67
N THR A 46 -6.82 -6.96 -0.34
CA THR A 46 -6.43 -7.26 -1.73
C THR A 46 -5.05 -6.72 -2.11
N GLY A 47 -4.55 -5.69 -1.41
CA GLY A 47 -3.28 -5.05 -1.73
C GLY A 47 -3.33 -4.15 -2.98
N GLU A 48 -4.52 -3.83 -3.48
CA GLU A 48 -4.70 -2.85 -4.55
C GLU A 48 -4.34 -1.45 -4.05
N VAL A 49 -3.50 -0.74 -4.80
CA VAL A 49 -3.00 0.60 -4.47
C VAL A 49 -3.57 1.64 -5.43
N GLY A 50 -4.07 2.74 -4.87
CA GLY A 50 -4.47 3.95 -5.61
C GLY A 50 -3.88 5.20 -4.95
N ALA A 51 -4.08 6.36 -5.57
CA ALA A 51 -3.62 7.62 -4.99
C ALA A 51 -4.58 8.75 -5.33
N CYS A 52 -4.67 9.74 -4.46
CA CYS A 52 -5.34 11.01 -4.75
C CYS A 52 -4.39 12.17 -4.47
N GLN A 53 -4.57 13.25 -5.21
CA GLN A 53 -3.76 14.45 -5.10
C GLN A 53 -4.63 15.69 -5.17
N TYR A 54 -4.22 16.71 -4.41
CA TYR A 54 -4.79 18.04 -4.52
C TYR A 54 -4.02 18.86 -5.56
N GLY A 55 -4.76 19.58 -6.40
CA GLY A 55 -4.22 20.60 -7.30
C GLY A 55 -5.03 21.89 -7.26
N LEU A 56 -4.34 23.02 -7.38
CA LEU A 56 -4.97 24.33 -7.51
C LEU A 56 -5.32 24.61 -8.97
N LYS A 57 -6.51 25.16 -9.21
CA LYS A 57 -6.84 25.81 -10.47
C LYS A 57 -6.86 27.32 -10.22
N GLU A 58 -6.21 28.08 -11.10
CA GLU A 58 -6.03 29.52 -10.92
C GLU A 58 -7.38 30.24 -10.82
N GLY A 59 -7.50 31.14 -9.83
CA GLY A 59 -8.71 31.93 -9.60
C GLY A 59 -9.94 31.15 -9.09
N THR A 60 -9.78 29.91 -8.59
CA THR A 60 -10.89 29.09 -8.07
C THR A 60 -10.46 28.22 -6.89
N ILE A 61 -11.41 27.44 -6.35
CA ILE A 61 -11.13 26.38 -5.37
C ILE A 61 -10.28 25.29 -6.02
N GLY A 62 -9.38 24.67 -5.24
CA GLY A 62 -8.63 23.51 -5.72
C GLY A 62 -9.51 22.28 -5.92
N VAL A 63 -8.94 21.27 -6.57
CA VAL A 63 -9.60 20.01 -6.91
C VAL A 63 -8.82 18.82 -6.35
N THR A 64 -9.53 17.78 -5.95
CA THR A 64 -8.95 16.47 -5.66
C THR A 64 -9.15 15.59 -6.88
N PHE A 65 -8.06 15.10 -7.47
CA PHE A 65 -8.10 14.08 -8.52
C PHE A 65 -7.44 12.80 -8.02
N CYS A 66 -7.97 11.67 -8.46
CA CYS A 66 -7.52 10.35 -8.03
C CYS A 66 -7.03 9.53 -9.22
N TYR A 67 -5.92 8.84 -9.01
CA TYR A 67 -5.26 7.95 -9.93
C TYR A 67 -5.70 6.50 -9.62
N PRO A 68 -6.28 5.79 -10.60
CA PRO A 68 -6.64 4.39 -10.43
C PRO A 68 -5.39 3.50 -10.37
N ALA A 69 -5.58 2.25 -9.96
CA ALA A 69 -4.54 1.23 -10.08
C ALA A 69 -4.22 0.95 -11.57
N GLY A 70 -2.93 0.94 -11.89
CA GLY A 70 -2.36 0.54 -13.17
C GLY A 70 -1.50 -0.72 -13.01
N GLU A 71 -0.42 -0.79 -13.78
CA GLU A 71 0.48 -1.95 -13.80
C GLU A 71 1.05 -2.28 -12.41
N GLY A 72 0.91 -3.54 -11.98
CA GLY A 72 1.40 -4.03 -10.69
C GLY A 72 0.68 -3.52 -9.44
N ALA A 73 -0.12 -2.45 -9.55
CA ALA A 73 -0.87 -1.83 -8.45
C ALA A 73 -2.26 -2.44 -8.23
N GLY A 74 -2.74 -3.28 -9.15
CA GLY A 74 -3.99 -4.01 -9.00
C GLY A 74 -3.99 -5.03 -7.85
N PRO A 75 -5.14 -5.71 -7.62
CA PRO A 75 -5.28 -6.74 -6.60
C PRO A 75 -4.20 -7.82 -6.68
N GLN A 76 -3.71 -8.24 -5.52
CA GLN A 76 -2.74 -9.31 -5.32
C GLN A 76 -3.42 -10.54 -4.71
N LYS A 77 -2.65 -11.57 -4.37
CA LYS A 77 -3.14 -12.67 -3.54
C LYS A 77 -3.64 -12.11 -2.20
N PRO A 78 -4.81 -12.54 -1.69
CA PRO A 78 -5.33 -12.02 -0.42
C PRO A 78 -4.28 -12.02 0.71
N GLY A 79 -4.02 -10.85 1.27
CA GLY A 79 -2.88 -10.55 2.15
C GLY A 79 -3.31 -9.76 3.39
N GLU A 80 -2.32 -9.37 4.19
CA GLU A 80 -2.49 -8.29 5.17
C GLU A 80 -1.63 -7.15 4.68
N TYR A 81 -2.25 -6.20 4.01
CA TYR A 81 -1.53 -5.16 3.30
C TYR A 81 -1.55 -3.83 4.04
N GLY A 82 -0.44 -3.10 3.96
CA GLY A 82 -0.33 -1.71 4.39
C GLY A 82 0.66 -0.93 3.55
N LEU A 83 0.85 0.34 3.93
CA LEU A 83 1.76 1.26 3.24
C LEU A 83 2.86 1.76 4.17
N VAL A 84 4.09 1.72 3.69
CA VAL A 84 5.27 2.27 4.38
C VAL A 84 5.93 3.30 3.48
N ALA A 85 6.07 4.53 3.96
CA ALA A 85 6.78 5.57 3.22
C ALA A 85 8.29 5.49 3.54
N SER A 86 9.14 5.45 2.51
CA SER A 86 10.58 5.59 2.71
C SER A 86 10.94 7.03 3.06
N HIS A 87 11.97 7.22 3.88
CA HIS A 87 12.48 8.54 4.24
C HIS A 87 13.76 8.86 3.45
N HIS A 88 13.62 8.97 2.13
CA HIS A 88 14.71 9.37 1.24
C HIS A 88 14.41 10.74 0.63
N GLN A 89 15.44 11.55 0.33
CA GLN A 89 15.21 12.93 -0.14
C GLN A 89 14.95 13.05 -1.65
N LYS A 90 15.43 12.08 -2.45
CA LYS A 90 15.34 12.15 -3.93
C LYS A 90 14.49 11.02 -4.50
N GLU A 91 14.79 9.80 -4.09
CA GLU A 91 14.09 8.57 -4.50
C GLU A 91 13.07 8.12 -3.44
N ALA A 92 12.35 9.07 -2.87
CA ALA A 92 11.33 8.78 -1.88
C ALA A 92 10.15 8.05 -2.54
N GLY A 93 9.66 6.97 -1.93
CA GLY A 93 8.52 6.20 -2.44
C GLY A 93 7.62 5.69 -1.33
N VAL A 94 6.45 5.21 -1.72
CA VAL A 94 5.54 4.48 -0.83
C VAL A 94 5.58 3.01 -1.20
N PHE A 95 5.91 2.18 -0.24
CA PHE A 95 5.98 0.75 -0.38
C PHE A 95 4.65 0.11 0.03
N ARG A 96 4.07 -0.67 -0.87
CA ARG A 96 3.10 -1.71 -0.52
C ARG A 96 3.85 -2.81 0.22
N VAL A 97 3.32 -3.22 1.37
CA VAL A 97 3.89 -4.31 2.18
C VAL A 97 2.79 -5.34 2.45
N ASN A 98 3.07 -6.61 2.17
CA ASN A 98 2.28 -7.73 2.68
C ASN A 98 2.87 -8.18 4.02
N TYR A 99 2.24 -7.84 5.13
CA TYR A 99 2.70 -8.18 6.48
C TYR A 99 2.70 -9.68 6.77
N ARG A 100 1.99 -10.50 5.97
CA ARG A 100 2.03 -11.96 6.12
C ARG A 100 3.25 -12.60 5.46
N SER A 101 3.64 -12.14 4.27
CA SER A 101 4.73 -12.75 3.49
C SER A 101 6.04 -11.97 3.55
N GLY A 102 6.00 -10.69 3.96
CA GLY A 102 7.13 -9.77 3.85
C GLY A 102 7.41 -9.30 2.42
N GLU A 103 6.52 -9.61 1.47
CA GLU A 103 6.63 -9.11 0.10
C GLU A 103 6.40 -7.59 0.05
N MET A 104 7.21 -6.91 -0.75
CA MET A 104 7.22 -5.46 -0.88
C MET A 104 7.27 -5.04 -2.34
N SER A 105 6.55 -3.97 -2.69
CA SER A 105 6.64 -3.26 -3.97
C SER A 105 6.68 -1.77 -3.71
N VAL A 106 7.54 -1.01 -4.39
CA VAL A 106 7.40 0.46 -4.39
C VAL A 106 6.32 0.86 -5.40
N CYS A 107 5.46 1.79 -5.01
CA CYS A 107 4.35 2.29 -5.83
C CYS A 107 4.47 3.80 -6.03
N TYR A 108 4.17 4.26 -7.25
CA TYR A 108 4.24 5.67 -7.64
C TYR A 108 3.24 5.97 -8.76
N VAL A 109 2.96 7.24 -9.03
CA VAL A 109 2.10 7.62 -10.17
C VAL A 109 2.94 7.75 -11.43
N PHE A 110 2.52 7.08 -12.50
CA PHE A 110 3.07 7.14 -13.84
C PHE A 110 1.93 7.21 -14.85
N ASN A 111 1.96 8.19 -15.76
CA ASN A 111 0.93 8.40 -16.79
C ASN A 111 -0.52 8.29 -16.26
N ASP A 112 -0.85 9.07 -15.24
CA ASP A 112 -2.18 9.13 -14.60
C ASP A 112 -2.70 7.81 -14.00
N GLN A 113 -1.81 6.88 -13.70
CA GLN A 113 -2.11 5.64 -12.98
C GLN A 113 -1.13 5.43 -11.84
N VAL A 114 -1.54 4.73 -10.79
CA VAL A 114 -0.59 4.19 -9.82
C VAL A 114 0.01 2.91 -10.38
N VAL A 115 1.33 2.85 -10.50
CA VAL A 115 2.07 1.64 -10.87
C VAL A 115 2.88 1.16 -9.68
N CYS A 116 3.10 -0.15 -9.59
CA CYS A 116 3.97 -0.76 -8.58
C CYS A 116 4.98 -1.71 -9.23
N THR A 117 6.20 -1.76 -8.69
CA THR A 117 7.19 -2.76 -9.10
C THR A 117 6.71 -4.18 -8.79
N PRO A 118 7.29 -5.22 -9.42
CA PRO A 118 7.10 -6.60 -8.97
C PRO A 118 7.33 -6.74 -7.46
N GLN A 119 6.57 -7.63 -6.81
CA GLN A 119 6.74 -7.90 -5.39
C GLN A 119 8.05 -8.66 -5.17
N ALA A 120 8.89 -8.14 -4.28
CA ALA A 120 10.16 -8.75 -3.87
C ALA A 120 10.16 -9.04 -2.38
N THR A 121 10.99 -9.98 -1.93
CA THR A 121 11.20 -10.27 -0.50
C THR A 121 12.68 -10.11 -0.17
N SER A 122 13.00 -9.85 1.09
CA SER A 122 14.40 -9.82 1.58
C SER A 122 15.10 -11.18 1.51
N ALA A 123 14.34 -12.27 1.32
CA ALA A 123 14.87 -13.62 1.15
C ALA A 123 15.26 -13.94 -0.30
N ALA A 124 14.76 -13.18 -1.28
CA ALA A 124 15.09 -13.36 -2.69
C ALA A 124 16.33 -12.53 -3.07
N PRO A 125 17.26 -13.06 -3.90
CA PRO A 125 18.35 -12.26 -4.45
C PRO A 125 17.79 -11.11 -5.28
N ALA A 126 18.45 -9.95 -5.22
CA ALA A 126 18.11 -8.80 -6.04
C ALA A 126 18.20 -9.20 -7.52
N SER A 127 17.03 -9.39 -8.12
CA SER A 127 16.86 -9.75 -9.54
C SER A 127 16.36 -8.52 -10.27
N GLY A 128 17.16 -7.45 -10.20
CA GLY A 128 16.99 -6.26 -11.03
C GLY A 128 17.93 -6.37 -12.21
N GLU A 129 17.39 -6.53 -13.41
CA GLU A 129 18.14 -6.21 -14.63
C GLU A 129 18.43 -4.70 -14.62
N GLY A 130 19.66 -4.33 -14.23
CA GLY A 130 20.33 -3.11 -14.69
C GLY A 130 19.75 -1.76 -14.25
N GLY A 131 19.31 -1.61 -13.00
CA GLY A 131 19.20 -0.29 -12.38
C GLY A 131 20.46 -0.01 -11.56
N GLU A 132 21.32 0.91 -11.99
CA GLU A 132 22.46 1.38 -11.21
C GLU A 132 21.96 1.88 -9.85
N GLN A 133 22.26 1.16 -8.77
CA GLN A 133 21.98 1.65 -7.43
C GLN A 133 22.83 2.91 -7.24
N PRO A 134 22.25 4.08 -6.92
CA PRO A 134 23.05 5.26 -6.65
C PRO A 134 24.03 4.89 -5.54
N ALA A 135 25.33 5.10 -5.79
CA ALA A 135 26.37 4.77 -4.83
C ALA A 135 26.01 5.41 -3.48
N GLY A 136 25.63 4.57 -2.51
CA GLY A 136 25.47 4.99 -1.13
C GLY A 136 26.81 5.57 -0.69
N GLY A 137 26.79 6.83 -0.26
CA GLY A 137 27.98 7.54 0.18
C GLY A 137 28.77 6.69 1.18
N GLU A 138 30.01 6.37 0.80
CA GLU A 138 30.95 5.56 1.56
C GLU A 138 31.39 6.33 2.81
N SER A 139 30.58 6.34 3.86
CA SER A 139 30.99 6.84 5.16
C SER A 139 31.71 5.73 5.91
N GLY A 140 33.04 5.66 5.80
CA GLY A 140 33.82 4.86 6.74
C GLY A 140 35.21 4.37 6.33
N GLN A 141 36.03 5.15 5.62
CA GLN A 141 37.46 4.85 5.55
C GLN A 141 38.09 5.07 6.94
N ARG A 142 38.44 3.96 7.57
CA ARG A 142 39.15 3.84 8.86
C ARG A 142 40.41 4.72 8.88
N GLY A 143 40.40 5.77 9.70
CA GLY A 143 41.62 6.40 10.18
C GLY A 143 42.20 5.58 11.34
N SER A 144 43.06 4.61 11.02
CA SER A 144 43.89 3.91 12.01
C SER A 144 45.36 4.29 11.81
N GLY A 145 45.94 4.94 12.82
CA GLY A 145 47.38 5.16 13.01
C GLY A 145 47.90 6.50 12.49
N ALA A 146 48.91 7.13 13.06
CA ALA A 146 49.67 6.93 14.29
C ALA A 146 50.59 8.15 14.44
N ARG A 147 50.82 8.58 15.70
CA ARG A 147 51.92 9.45 16.19
C ARG A 147 52.03 10.88 15.66
#